data_AF-A0A0E2NRI7-F1
#
_entry.id   AF-A0A0E2NRI7-F1
#
_cell.length_a   1.000
_cell.length_b   1.000
_cell.length_c   1.000
_cell.angle_alpha   90.00
_cell.angle_beta   90.00
_cell.angle_gamma   90.00
#
_symmetry.space_group_name_H-M   'P 1'
#
loop_
_entity.id
_entity.type
_entity.pdbx_description
1 polymer ?
#
loop_
_entity_poly.entity_id
_entity_poly.type
_entity_poly.pdbx_seq_one_letter_code
_entity_poly.pdbx_strand_id
1 'polypeptide(L)'
;MSATREFFQNWLQENVGTLPGREEVSVAVLAQQFEQDAEVAGYGREVREDELGNIEDAIVQAIENAGSGVQSPSSEKSDPAPVMDALEVDDAKSGP
;
A
#
# COMPACT_ATOMS: atom_id res chain seq x y z
N MET A 1 4.49 16.65 -9.93
CA MET A 1 4.22 16.53 -8.48
C MET A 1 5.26 17.35 -7.76
N SER A 2 4.97 17.81 -6.53
CA SER A 2 5.96 18.52 -5.73
C SER A 2 6.80 17.54 -4.93
N ALA A 3 8.04 17.91 -4.61
CA ALA A 3 8.97 17.06 -3.87
C ALA A 3 8.38 16.58 -2.53
N THR A 4 7.65 17.44 -1.82
CA THR A 4 6.98 17.11 -0.56
C THR A 4 5.87 16.07 -0.73
N ARG A 5 5.11 16.15 -1.83
CA ARG A 5 4.05 15.19 -2.16
C ARG A 5 4.61 13.84 -2.57
N GLU A 6 5.70 13.83 -3.34
CA GLU A 6 6.39 12.59 -3.70
C GLU A 6 6.99 11.91 -2.47
N PHE A 7 7.60 12.69 -1.58
CA PHE A 7 8.09 12.20 -0.28
C PHE A 7 6.96 11.61 0.56
N PHE A 8 5.82 12.29 0.67
CA PHE A 8 4.65 11.81 1.41
C PHE A 8 4.10 10.49 0.88
N GLN A 9 4.01 10.33 -0.45
CA GLN A 9 3.53 9.08 -1.06
C GLN A 9 4.49 7.90 -0.80
N ASN A 10 5.80 8.12 -0.96
CA ASN A 10 6.79 7.10 -0.67
C ASN A 10 6.79 6.73 0.82
N TRP A 11 6.76 7.73 1.70
CA TRP A 11 6.70 7.52 3.14
C TRP A 11 5.46 6.71 3.55
N LEU A 12 4.30 7.00 2.98
CA LEU A 12 3.07 6.22 3.21
C LEU A 12 3.21 4.77 2.73
N GLN A 13 3.83 4.53 1.59
CA GLN A 13 4.02 3.17 1.10
C GLN A 13 4.93 2.35 2.03
N GLU A 14 6.00 2.98 2.53
CA GLU A 14 6.96 2.33 3.43
C GLU A 14 6.38 2.07 4.83
N ASN A 15 5.61 3.03 5.36
CA ASN A 15 5.12 3.00 6.75
C ASN A 15 3.69 2.47 6.91
N VAL A 16 2.84 2.62 5.89
CA VAL A 16 1.42 2.24 5.92
C VAL A 16 1.11 1.11 4.92
N GLY A 17 1.76 1.12 3.76
CA GLY A 17 1.53 0.15 2.68
C GLY A 17 1.99 -1.29 2.99
N THR A 18 2.85 -1.47 4.00
CA THR A 18 3.44 -2.76 4.37
C THR A 18 2.82 -3.41 5.62
N LEU A 19 1.91 -2.73 6.33
CA LEU A 19 1.39 -3.23 7.60
C LEU A 19 0.36 -4.36 7.41
N PRO A 20 0.65 -5.61 7.83
CA PRO A 20 -0.34 -6.67 7.90
C PRO A 20 -1.23 -6.40 9.12
N GLY A 21 -2.38 -5.78 8.89
CA GLY A 21 -3.29 -5.36 9.97
C GLY A 21 -3.23 -3.85 10.16
N ARG A 22 -4.02 -3.14 9.34
CA ARG A 22 -4.17 -1.67 9.33
C ARG A 22 -4.72 -1.08 10.65
N GLU A 23 -4.81 -1.86 11.71
CA GLU A 23 -5.56 -1.56 12.94
C GLU A 23 -4.67 -1.15 14.13
N GLU A 24 -3.34 -1.30 14.06
CA GLU A 24 -2.49 -1.07 15.24
C GLU A 24 -1.90 0.35 15.36
N VAL A 25 -1.83 1.11 14.26
CA VAL A 25 -1.23 2.46 14.28
C VAL A 25 -2.29 3.54 14.01
N SER A 26 -2.46 4.44 14.97
CA SER A 26 -3.38 5.58 14.83
C SER A 26 -2.84 6.61 13.84
N VAL A 27 -3.75 7.26 13.10
CA VAL A 27 -3.43 8.36 12.15
C VAL A 27 -2.57 9.45 12.81
N ALA A 28 -2.89 9.84 14.05
CA ALA A 28 -2.13 10.84 14.78
C ALA A 28 -0.66 10.42 15.04
N VAL A 29 -0.39 9.12 15.17
CA VAL A 29 0.99 8.61 15.33
C VAL A 29 1.72 8.65 14.00
N LEU A 30 1.03 8.29 12.90
CA LEU A 30 1.59 8.40 11.54
C LEU A 30 1.90 9.84 11.18
N ALA A 31 1.02 10.80 11.52
CA ALA A 31 1.25 12.22 11.29
C ALA A 31 2.50 12.72 12.03
N GLN A 32 2.65 12.39 13.31
CA GLN A 32 3.83 12.76 14.10
C GLN A 32 5.14 12.13 13.57
N GLN A 33 5.07 10.91 13.06
CA GLN A 33 6.24 10.23 12.47
C GLN A 33 6.62 10.90 11.15
N PHE A 34 5.65 11.12 10.26
CA PHE A 34 5.87 11.86 9.01
C PHE A 34 6.43 13.26 9.30
N GLU A 35 5.94 13.95 10.33
CA GLU A 35 6.44 15.26 10.70
C GLU A 35 7.94 15.24 11.06
N GLN A 36 8.40 14.21 11.75
CA GLN A 36 9.82 14.06 12.09
C GLN A 36 10.66 13.69 10.87
N ASP A 37 10.22 12.72 10.08
CA ASP A 37 10.95 12.27 8.89
C ASP A 37 11.07 13.38 7.84
N ALA A 38 9.99 14.13 7.64
CA ALA A 38 9.98 15.23 6.69
C ALA A 38 10.87 16.39 7.17
N GLU A 39 10.94 16.66 8.48
CA GLU A 39 11.87 17.65 9.03
C GLU A 39 13.33 17.23 8.82
N VAL A 40 13.66 15.96 9.06
CA VAL A 40 15.00 15.39 8.80
C VAL A 40 15.37 15.45 7.31
N ALA A 41 14.40 15.23 6.43
CA ALA A 41 14.56 15.33 4.99
C ALA A 41 14.62 16.79 4.47
N GLY A 42 14.42 17.79 5.34
CA GLY A 42 14.49 19.21 5.00
C GLY A 42 13.16 19.82 4.51
N TYR A 43 12.05 19.10 4.62
CA TYR A 43 10.71 19.63 4.38
C TYR A 43 10.18 20.29 5.65
N GLY A 44 10.37 21.61 5.73
CA GLY A 44 9.87 22.43 6.84
C GLY A 44 8.35 22.33 7.00
N ARG A 45 7.85 22.68 8.21
CA ARG A 45 6.40 22.65 8.52
C ARG A 45 5.59 23.49 7.52
N GLU A 46 6.07 24.70 7.23
CA GLU A 46 5.44 25.63 6.27
C GLU A 46 5.23 25.03 4.88
N VAL A 47 6.24 24.35 4.31
CA VAL A 47 6.14 23.75 2.98
C VAL A 47 5.15 22.58 3.00
N ARG A 48 5.14 21.79 4.08
CA ARG A 48 4.23 20.67 4.22
C ARG A 48 2.78 21.12 4.34
N GLU A 49 2.51 22.13 5.17
CA GLU A 49 1.17 22.68 5.33
C GLU A 49 0.69 23.36 4.04
N ASP A 50 1.57 24.02 3.28
CA ASP A 50 1.23 24.62 1.98
C ASP A 50 0.91 23.54 0.92
N GLU A 51 1.70 22.46 0.88
CA GLU A 51 1.59 21.46 -0.20
C GLU A 51 0.63 20.31 0.09
N LEU A 52 0.55 19.87 1.34
CA LEU A 52 -0.27 18.74 1.81
C LEU A 52 -1.48 19.19 2.62
N GLY A 53 -1.50 20.42 3.15
CA GLY A 53 -2.55 20.87 4.06
C GLY A 53 -2.44 20.17 5.41
N ASN A 54 -3.56 19.64 5.89
CA ASN A 54 -3.58 18.86 7.12
C ASN A 54 -3.05 17.44 6.87
N ILE A 55 -1.92 17.12 7.50
CA ILE A 55 -1.24 15.82 7.37
C ILE A 55 -2.12 14.66 7.80
N GLU A 56 -2.88 14.81 8.89
CA GLU A 56 -3.77 13.76 9.38
C GLU A 56 -4.86 13.44 8.34
N ASP A 57 -5.46 14.48 7.75
CA ASP A 57 -6.48 14.32 6.71
C ASP A 57 -5.91 13.67 5.44
N ALA A 58 -4.71 14.09 5.03
CA ALA A 58 -4.00 13.51 3.89
C ALA A 58 -3.70 12.01 4.11
N ILE A 59 -3.33 11.61 5.34
CA ILE A 59 -3.09 10.20 5.70
C ILE A 59 -4.40 9.41 5.69
N VAL A 60 -5.48 9.95 6.27
CA VAL A 60 -6.82 9.32 6.23
C VAL A 60 -7.25 9.08 4.79
N GLN A 61 -7.20 10.11 3.94
CA GLN A 61 -7.54 9.99 2.53
C GLN A 61 -6.68 8.95 1.82
N ALA A 62 -5.38 8.88 2.12
CA ALA A 62 -4.49 7.88 1.53
C ALA A 62 -4.84 6.45 1.96
N ILE A 63 -5.15 6.24 3.24
CA ILE A 63 -5.59 4.94 3.78
C ILE A 63 -6.94 4.53 3.16
N GLU A 64 -7.89 5.46 3.08
CA GLU A 64 -9.19 5.23 2.47
C GLU A 64 -9.04 4.91 0.98
N ASN A 65 -8.24 5.67 0.22
CA ASN A 65 -7.97 5.36 -1.18
C ASN A 65 -7.26 4.00 -1.36
N ALA A 66 -6.33 3.65 -0.47
CA ALA A 66 -5.67 2.35 -0.47
C ALA A 66 -6.58 1.20 -0.01
N GLY A 67 -7.67 1.47 0.72
CA GLY A 67 -8.68 0.50 1.14
C GLY A 67 -9.88 0.38 0.21
N SER A 68 -10.22 1.45 -0.51
CA SER A 68 -11.38 1.50 -1.40
C SER A 68 -11.17 0.78 -2.73
N GLY A 69 -9.99 0.22 -3.01
CA GLY A 69 -9.85 -0.79 -4.06
C GLY A 69 -10.41 -0.38 -5.43
N VAL A 70 -10.41 0.91 -5.77
CA VAL A 70 -10.62 1.33 -7.16
C VAL A 70 -9.29 1.11 -7.88
N GLN A 71 -9.11 -0.13 -8.33
CA GLN A 71 -7.94 -0.64 -9.03
C GLN A 71 -7.55 0.28 -10.20
N SER A 72 -6.24 0.44 -10.39
CA SER A 72 -5.67 0.20 -11.72
C SER A 72 -4.69 -0.97 -11.59
N PRO A 73 -4.94 -2.09 -12.28
CA PRO A 73 -4.03 -3.23 -12.29
C PRO A 73 -2.91 -2.92 -13.28
N SER A 74 -1.68 -2.72 -12.82
CA SER A 74 -0.51 -2.91 -13.69
C SER A 74 0.79 -3.06 -12.90
N SER A 75 1.05 -4.30 -12.47
CA SER A 75 2.36 -4.92 -12.61
C SER A 75 2.16 -6.41 -12.55
N GLU A 76 1.85 -6.93 -13.73
CA GLU A 76 1.99 -8.31 -14.14
C GLU A 76 3.41 -8.84 -13.85
N LYS A 77 3.48 -9.76 -12.87
CA LYS A 77 4.31 -10.99 -12.79
C LYS A 77 4.28 -11.43 -11.31
N SER A 78 3.61 -12.50 -10.90
CA SER A 78 3.74 -13.85 -11.46
C SER A 78 2.47 -14.66 -11.23
N ASP A 79 2.05 -15.34 -12.29
CA ASP A 79 1.24 -16.56 -12.33
C ASP A 79 0.82 -17.17 -10.99
N PRO A 80 -0.48 -17.20 -10.67
CA PRO A 80 -1.01 -18.31 -9.90
C PRO A 80 -1.09 -19.52 -10.84
N ALA A 81 -0.05 -20.36 -10.87
CA ALA A 81 -0.18 -21.67 -11.49
C ALA A 81 -1.34 -22.40 -10.81
N PRO A 82 -2.39 -22.82 -11.55
CA PRO A 82 -3.54 -23.48 -10.96
C PRO A 82 -3.11 -24.84 -10.40
N VAL A 83 -3.35 -25.02 -9.11
CA VAL A 83 -3.28 -26.30 -8.42
C VAL A 83 -4.41 -27.23 -8.90
N MET A 84 -4.21 -27.88 -10.05
CA MET A 84 -4.98 -29.06 -10.46
C MET A 84 -4.08 -29.97 -11.30
N ASP A 85 -3.18 -30.70 -10.65
CA ASP A 85 -2.73 -31.97 -11.22
C ASP A 85 -3.80 -33.00 -10.84
N ALA A 86 -4.52 -33.42 -11.87
CA ALA A 86 -5.65 -34.30 -11.79
C ALA A 86 -5.24 -35.67 -11.25
N LEU A 87 -5.71 -35.99 -10.04
CA LEU A 87 -6.00 -37.36 -9.66
C LEU A 87 -7.13 -37.88 -10.57
N GLU A 88 -6.78 -38.36 -11.76
CA GLU A 88 -7.61 -39.28 -12.54
C GLU A 88 -6.82 -40.59 -12.73
N VAL A 89 -6.98 -41.46 -11.74
CA VAL A 89 -6.64 -42.88 -11.83
C VAL A 89 -7.98 -43.59 -11.95
N ASP A 90 -8.39 -43.92 -13.16
CA ASP A 90 -9.14 -45.14 -13.54
C ASP A 90 -9.62 -45.02 -15.00
N ASP A 91 -8.91 -45.67 -15.92
CA ASP A 91 -9.57 -46.30 -17.07
C ASP A 91 -9.22 -47.79 -17.03
N ALA A 92 -10.09 -48.53 -16.37
CA ALA A 92 -10.31 -49.91 -16.73
C ALA A 92 -10.98 -49.93 -18.10
N LYS A 93 -10.41 -50.67 -19.08
CA LYS A 93 -10.97 -51.97 -19.52
C LYS A 93 -10.37 -52.55 -20.83
N SER A 94 -10.03 -53.84 -20.72
CA SER A 94 -10.16 -54.92 -21.73
C SER A 94 -9.06 -55.19 -22.76
N GLY A 95 -8.50 -56.39 -22.62
CA GLY A 95 -8.29 -57.34 -23.73
C GLY A 95 -8.49 -58.78 -23.22
N PRO A 96 -9.21 -59.66 -23.97
CA PRO A 96 -9.56 -61.03 -23.57
C PRO A 96 -8.39 -62.03 -23.56
#